data_AF-A6K501-F1
#
_entry.id   AF-A6K501-F1
#
_cell.length_a   1.000
_cell.length_b   1.000
_cell.length_c   1.000
_cell.angle_alpha   90.00
_cell.angle_beta   90.00
_cell.angle_gamma   90.00
#
_symmetry.space_group_name_H-M   'P 1'
#
loop_
_entity.id
_entity.type
_entity.pdbx_description
1 polymer ?
#
loop_
_entity_poly.entity_id
_entity_poly.type
_entity_poly.pdbx_seq_one_letter_code
_entity_poly.pdbx_strand_id
1 'polypeptide(L)'
;MNSEGYLYTSEHFTPECKFKESVFENYYVTYSSMIYRQQQSGRGWYLGLNKEGEIMKGNHVKKNKPAAHFLPKPLKVAMYKEPSLHDLTEFSRSGSGTPTKSRSVSGVLNGGKSMSHNEST
;
A
#
# COMPACT_ATOMS: atom_id res chain seq x y z
N MET A 1 1.86 -2.12 1.99
CA MET A 1 2.66 -0.98 2.49
C MET A 1 3.59 -0.57 1.37
N ASN A 2 3.56 0.70 0.97
CA ASN A 2 4.31 1.17 -0.18
C ASN A 2 5.78 1.45 0.13
N SER A 3 6.56 1.75 -0.92
CA SER A 3 8.00 2.09 -0.85
C SER A 3 8.31 3.31 0.00
N GLU A 4 7.33 4.17 0.26
CA GLU A 4 7.46 5.30 1.18
C GLU A 4 7.15 4.91 2.63
N GLY A 5 6.48 3.78 2.87
CA GLY A 5 6.12 3.29 4.19
C GLY A 5 4.67 3.60 4.59
N TYR A 6 3.86 4.15 3.69
CA TYR A 6 2.43 4.33 3.94
C TYR A 6 1.69 3.00 3.81
N LEU A 7 0.68 2.82 4.66
CA LEU A 7 -0.28 1.74 4.53
C LEU A 7 -1.48 2.23 3.71
N TYR A 8 -1.98 1.34 2.86
CA TYR A 8 -3.09 1.60 1.97
C TYR A 8 -3.79 0.27 1.67
N THR A 9 -5.00 0.34 1.15
CA THR A 9 -5.79 -0.82 0.72
C THR A 9 -5.53 -1.13 -0.75
N SER A 10 -5.42 -2.40 -1.09
CA SER A 10 -5.24 -2.86 -2.46
C SER A 10 -6.35 -3.86 -2.82
N GLU A 11 -6.94 -3.71 -4.00
CA GLU A 11 -7.89 -4.68 -4.56
C GLU A 11 -7.18 -5.97 -5.01
N HIS A 12 -5.93 -5.83 -5.47
CA HIS A 12 -5.11 -6.94 -5.93
C HIS A 12 -4.09 -7.34 -4.88
N PHE A 13 -3.80 -8.64 -4.79
CA PHE A 13 -2.72 -9.13 -3.95
C PHE A 13 -1.37 -8.92 -4.64
N THR A 14 -0.55 -8.06 -4.07
CA THR A 14 0.78 -7.70 -4.60
C THR A 14 1.88 -8.03 -3.58
N PRO A 15 3.17 -7.94 -3.95
CA PRO A 15 4.27 -8.07 -2.98
C PRO A 15 4.16 -7.11 -1.78
N GLU A 16 3.57 -5.93 -1.97
CA GLU A 16 3.35 -4.95 -0.90
C GLU A 16 2.26 -5.34 0.11
N CYS A 17 1.43 -6.34 -0.23
CA CYS A 17 0.42 -6.92 0.66
C CYS A 17 1.03 -7.95 1.63
N LYS A 18 2.27 -8.40 1.40
CA LYS A 18 2.91 -9.43 2.21
C LYS A 18 3.55 -8.83 3.45
N PHE A 19 3.10 -9.30 4.61
CA PHE A 19 3.68 -8.97 5.90
C PHE A 19 4.37 -10.19 6.52
N LYS A 20 5.57 -9.98 7.05
CA LYS A 20 6.21 -10.94 7.93
C LYS A 20 5.61 -10.82 9.32
N GLU A 21 4.97 -11.89 9.78
CA GLU A 21 4.56 -12.06 11.17
C GLU A 21 5.77 -12.44 12.03
N SER A 22 5.88 -11.85 13.22
CA SER A 22 6.93 -12.20 14.19
C SER A 22 6.47 -11.95 15.62
N VAL A 23 6.80 -12.88 16.51
CA VAL A 23 6.56 -12.73 17.94
C VAL A 23 7.57 -11.75 18.55
N PHE A 24 7.11 -10.95 19.50
CA PHE A 24 7.92 -10.04 20.31
C PHE A 24 7.66 -10.30 21.80
N GLU A 25 8.74 -10.54 22.55
CA GLU A 25 8.74 -10.84 23.99
C GLU A 25 7.79 -11.97 24.41
N ASN A 26 7.45 -12.89 23.49
CA ASN A 26 6.50 -14.00 23.69
C ASN A 26 5.03 -13.63 23.95
N TYR A 27 4.67 -12.34 23.92
CA TYR A 27 3.30 -11.88 24.21
C TYR A 27 2.63 -11.19 23.03
N TYR A 28 3.40 -10.50 22.19
CA TYR A 28 2.85 -9.68 21.12
C TYR A 28 3.23 -10.22 19.75
N VAL A 29 2.36 -9.98 18.78
CA VAL A 29 2.63 -10.21 17.36
C VAL A 29 2.94 -8.87 16.70
N THR A 30 3.95 -8.88 15.84
CA THR A 30 4.38 -7.74 15.03
C THR A 30 4.26 -8.11 13.55
N TYR A 31 3.85 -7.14 12.73
CA TYR A 31 3.74 -7.30 11.28
C TYR A 31 4.67 -6.30 10.61
N SER A 32 5.63 -6.80 9.82
CA SER A 32 6.57 -5.95 9.07
C SER A 32 6.45 -6.15 7.57
N SER A 33 6.74 -5.11 6.79
CA SER A 33 6.83 -5.26 5.32
C SER A 33 7.86 -6.33 4.98
N MET A 34 7.51 -7.24 4.06
CA MET A 34 8.46 -8.22 3.56
C MET A 34 9.56 -7.60 2.70
N ILE A 35 9.24 -6.52 1.96
CA ILE A 35 10.11 -5.96 0.93
C ILE A 35 10.72 -4.59 1.28
N TYR A 36 10.18 -3.90 2.29
CA TYR A 36 10.66 -2.57 2.69
C TYR A 36 11.26 -2.54 4.09
N ARG A 37 12.42 -1.89 4.18
CA ARG A 37 13.21 -1.70 5.40
C ARG A 37 14.13 -0.49 5.26
N GLN A 38 14.66 -0.02 6.39
CA GLN A 38 15.71 0.99 6.38
C GLN A 38 16.96 0.43 5.70
N GLN A 39 17.44 1.09 4.64
CA GLN A 39 18.55 0.59 3.82
C GLN A 39 19.86 0.41 4.62
N GLN A 40 20.22 1.41 5.43
CA GLN A 40 21.49 1.40 6.17
C GLN A 40 21.49 0.43 7.36
N SER A 41 20.43 0.42 8.18
CA SER A 41 20.40 -0.37 9.42
C SER A 41 19.71 -1.72 9.28
N GLY A 42 19.10 -2.01 8.12
CA GLY A 42 18.28 -3.20 7.91
C GLY A 42 16.98 -3.23 8.73
N ARG A 43 16.70 -2.19 9.54
CA ARG A 43 15.53 -2.13 10.42
C ARG A 43 14.23 -2.22 9.60
N GLY A 44 13.41 -3.22 9.92
CA GLY A 44 12.11 -3.41 9.27
C GLY A 44 11.16 -2.23 9.48
N TRP A 45 10.21 -2.09 8.55
CA TRP A 45 9.09 -1.16 8.66
C TRP A 45 7.86 -1.94 9.11
N TYR A 46 7.12 -1.40 10.08
CA TYR A 46 6.08 -2.15 10.79
C TYR A 46 4.71 -1.52 10.60
N LEU A 47 3.67 -2.34 10.52
CA LEU A 47 2.31 -1.90 10.81
C LEU A 47 2.28 -1.34 12.24
N GLY A 48 1.61 -0.20 12.44
CA GLY A 48 1.42 0.31 13.79
C GLY A 48 0.39 1.42 13.89
N LEU A 49 -0.19 1.54 15.08
CA LEU A 49 -1.14 2.59 15.45
C LEU A 49 -0.52 3.49 16.52
N ASN A 50 -0.86 4.79 16.50
CA ASN A 50 -0.50 5.70 17.59
C ASN A 50 -1.43 5.50 18.81
N LYS A 51 -1.28 6.34 19.84
CA LYS A 51 -2.07 6.22 21.08
C LYS A 51 -3.55 6.57 20.84
N GLU A 52 -3.81 7.36 19.81
CA GLU A 52 -5.13 7.80 19.37
C GLU A 52 -5.80 6.76 18.44
N GLY A 53 -5.11 5.66 18.12
CA GLY A 53 -5.62 4.59 17.25
C GLY A 53 -5.49 4.87 15.75
N GLU A 54 -4.75 5.92 15.37
CA GLU A 54 -4.54 6.31 13.98
C GLU A 54 -3.34 5.58 13.36
N ILE A 55 -3.41 5.37 12.05
CA ILE A 55 -2.37 4.65 11.32
C ILE A 55 -1.05 5.43 11.28
N MET A 56 0.06 4.75 11.54
CA MET A 56 1.40 5.32 11.46
C MET A 56 2.14 4.88 10.20
N LYS A 57 3.01 5.75 9.69
CA LYS A 57 3.96 5.42 8.62
C LYS A 57 4.94 4.35 9.10
N GLY A 58 5.13 3.28 8.31
CA GLY A 58 5.80 2.08 8.75
C GLY A 58 7.27 2.25 9.14
N ASN A 59 7.97 3.21 8.54
CA ASN A 59 9.35 3.56 8.92
C ASN A 59 9.42 4.27 10.29
N HIS A 60 8.32 4.86 10.78
CA HIS A 60 8.22 5.50 12.10
C HIS A 60 7.86 4.51 13.21
N VAL A 61 7.36 3.33 12.86
CA VAL A 61 7.02 2.27 13.82
C VAL A 61 8.27 1.42 14.12
N LYS A 62 8.52 1.16 15.41
CA LYS A 62 9.68 0.37 15.89
C LYS A 62 9.18 -0.90 16.58
N LYS A 63 9.87 -2.03 16.34
CA LYS A 63 9.51 -3.35 16.89
C LYS A 63 9.31 -3.36 18.42
N ASN A 64 10.14 -2.60 19.14
CA ASN A 64 10.13 -2.54 20.60
C ASN A 64 9.24 -1.41 21.16
N LYS A 65 8.31 -0.89 20.37
CA LYS A 65 7.36 0.14 20.80
C LYS A 65 5.93 -0.41 20.75
N PRO A 66 5.07 -0.02 21.71
CA PRO A 66 3.67 -0.50 21.77
C PRO A 66 2.88 -0.32 20.47
N ALA A 67 3.20 0.72 19.69
CA ALA A 67 2.59 0.96 18.40
C ALA A 67 2.65 -0.25 17.44
N ALA A 68 3.67 -1.11 17.56
CA ALA A 68 3.85 -2.30 16.72
C ALA A 68 3.23 -3.58 17.31
N HIS A 69 2.68 -3.51 18.52
CA HIS A 69 2.33 -4.68 19.33
C HIS A 69 0.84 -5.00 19.18
N PHE A 70 0.54 -6.10 18.50
CA PHE A 70 -0.83 -6.57 18.30
C PHE A 70 -1.07 -7.88 19.05
N LEU A 71 -2.29 -8.05 19.55
CA LEU A 71 -2.76 -9.30 20.12
C LEU A 71 -3.91 -9.84 19.25
N PRO A 72 -3.66 -10.84 18.39
CA PRO A 72 -4.71 -11.44 17.57
C PRO A 72 -5.80 -12.04 18.46
N LYS A 73 -7.07 -11.79 18.10
CA LYS A 73 -8.24 -12.43 18.72
C LYS A 73 -8.96 -13.28 17.66
N PRO A 74 -8.54 -14.54 17.44
CA PRO A 74 -9.12 -15.39 16.40
C PRO A 74 -10.61 -15.61 16.61
N LEU A 75 -11.40 -15.51 15.53
CA LEU A 75 -12.84 -15.81 15.58
C LEU A 75 -13.13 -17.28 15.29
N LYS A 76 -12.61 -17.77 14.16
CA LYS A 76 -12.71 -19.17 13.72
C LYS A 76 -11.62 -19.47 12.70
N VAL A 77 -11.33 -20.75 12.51
CA VAL A 77 -10.50 -21.21 11.40
C VAL A 77 -11.33 -21.20 10.12
N ALA A 78 -10.74 -20.76 9.02
CA ALA A 78 -11.37 -20.74 7.70
C ALA A 78 -10.34 -21.12 6.62
N MET A 79 -10.86 -21.72 5.55
CA MET A 79 -10.07 -22.05 4.36
C MET A 79 -10.22 -20.93 3.34
N TYR A 80 -9.09 -20.45 2.82
CA TYR A 80 -9.05 -19.45 1.76
C TYR A 80 -8.30 -20.01 0.57
N LYS A 81 -8.74 -19.66 -0.64
CA LYS A 81 -7.94 -19.90 -1.85
C LYS A 81 -6.72 -19.01 -1.82
N GLU A 82 -5.57 -19.53 -2.25
CA GLU A 82 -4.37 -18.71 -2.40
C GLU A 82 -4.64 -17.54 -3.36
N PRO A 83 -4.37 -16.28 -2.95
CA PRO A 83 -4.62 -15.12 -3.79
C PRO A 83 -3.62 -15.07 -4.95
N SER A 84 -4.07 -14.66 -6.14
CA SER A 84 -3.19 -14.49 -7.29
C SER A 84 -2.26 -13.29 -7.08
N LEU A 85 -0.96 -13.51 -7.27
CA LEU A 85 0.06 -12.48 -7.15
C LEU A 85 0.08 -11.61 -8.41
N HIS A 86 -0.07 -10.30 -8.23
CA HIS A 86 0.03 -9.29 -9.30
C HIS A 86 1.27 -8.41 -9.10
N ASP A 87 1.88 -7.97 -10.21
CA ASP A 87 3.06 -7.13 -10.19
C ASP A 87 2.73 -5.66 -9.88
N LEU A 88 3.66 -4.95 -9.24
CA LEU A 88 3.47 -3.54 -8.87
C LEU A 88 3.45 -2.61 -10.10
N THR A 89 4.17 -2.97 -11.16
CA THR A 89 4.34 -2.17 -12.39
C THR A 89 3.07 -2.09 -13.23
N GLU A 90 2.15 -3.04 -13.08
CA GLU A 90 0.87 -3.04 -13.78
C GLU A 90 -0.05 -1.89 -13.30
N PHE A 91 0.17 -1.39 -12.07
CA PHE A 91 -0.66 -0.34 -11.45
C PHE A 91 -0.05 1.07 -11.52
N SER A 92 1.25 1.20 -11.82
CA SER A 92 1.91 2.50 -12.05
C SER A 92 1.27 3.28 -13.21
N ARG A 93 0.55 2.59 -14.11
CA ARG A 93 -0.20 3.20 -15.22
C ARG A 93 -1.57 3.75 -14.83
N SER A 94 -2.08 3.43 -13.63
CA SER A 94 -3.47 3.68 -13.24
C SER A 94 -3.63 4.44 -11.92
N GLY A 95 -2.53 4.80 -11.25
CA GLY A 95 -2.53 5.27 -9.86
C GLY A 95 -2.16 6.74 -9.62
N SER A 96 -2.49 7.67 -10.52
CA SER A 96 -2.51 9.12 -10.20
C SER A 96 -3.91 9.50 -9.71
N GLY A 97 -4.34 8.93 -8.59
CA GLY A 97 -5.62 9.23 -7.97
C GLY A 97 -5.47 10.22 -6.82
N THR A 98 -5.58 11.52 -7.11
CA THR A 98 -5.88 12.52 -6.08
C THR A 98 -7.32 12.32 -5.60
N PRO A 99 -7.61 12.45 -4.28
CA PRO A 99 -8.98 12.34 -3.81
C PRO A 99 -9.69 13.68 -4.00
N THR A 100 -10.39 13.87 -5.12
CA THR A 100 -11.31 15.01 -5.28
C THR A 100 -12.62 14.62 -5.94
N LYS A 101 -13.63 14.49 -5.07
CA LYS A 101 -14.99 15.03 -5.19
C LYS A 101 -15.76 14.76 -6.49
N SER A 102 -16.80 13.94 -6.34
CA SER A 102 -17.97 13.79 -7.21
C SER A 102 -18.41 15.09 -7.89
N ARG A 103 -18.56 15.05 -9.23
CA ARG A 103 -19.61 15.79 -9.94
C ARG A 103 -19.94 15.11 -11.27
N SER A 104 -21.23 15.01 -11.50
CA SER A 104 -21.94 14.25 -12.53
C SER A 104 -22.00 15.00 -13.88
N VAL A 105 -22.02 14.21 -14.97
CA VAL A 105 -22.79 14.36 -16.23
C VAL A 105 -22.53 15.58 -17.13
N SER A 106 -22.03 15.31 -18.35
CA SER A 106 -22.70 15.58 -19.64
C SER A 106 -21.70 15.52 -20.80
N GLY A 107 -21.96 14.72 -21.83
CA GLY A 107 -21.20 14.76 -23.09
C GLY A 107 -21.84 15.68 -24.12
N VAL A 108 -21.06 16.23 -25.06
CA VAL A 108 -21.50 16.67 -26.41
C VAL A 108 -20.29 16.67 -27.37
N LEU A 109 -20.59 16.46 -28.65
CA LEU A 109 -19.78 16.14 -29.83
C LEU A 109 -19.01 17.31 -30.49
N ASN A 110 -18.04 16.91 -31.32
CA ASN A 110 -17.59 17.44 -32.64
C ASN A 110 -17.09 18.88 -32.83
N GLY A 111 -15.94 18.97 -33.54
CA GLY A 111 -15.83 19.82 -34.74
C GLY A 111 -14.51 20.59 -34.94
N GLY A 112 -13.78 20.27 -36.01
CA GLY A 112 -13.10 21.31 -36.83
C GLY A 112 -11.57 21.23 -37.04
N LYS A 113 -11.18 20.74 -38.23
CA LYS A 113 -10.09 21.13 -39.19
C LYS A 113 -9.11 22.28 -38.80
N SER A 114 -7.84 22.38 -39.24
CA SER A 114 -7.18 22.00 -40.51
C SER A 114 -5.63 22.02 -40.41
N MET A 115 -5.00 21.44 -41.44
CA MET A 115 -3.58 21.15 -41.73
C MET A 115 -2.62 22.35 -41.91
N SER A 116 -1.30 22.13 -41.79
CA SER A 116 -0.34 22.20 -42.92
C SER A 116 1.11 21.78 -42.55
N HIS A 117 1.77 21.14 -43.51
CA HIS A 117 3.15 20.65 -43.58
C HIS A 117 4.27 21.68 -43.29
N ASN A 118 5.46 21.20 -42.90
CA ASN A 118 6.64 21.28 -43.77
C ASN A 118 7.83 20.40 -43.34
N GLU A 119 8.60 20.02 -44.36
CA GLU A 119 9.67 19.01 -44.45
C GLU A 119 10.96 19.29 -43.67
N SER A 120 11.62 18.17 -43.37
CA SER A 120 13.06 17.85 -43.47
C SER A 120 14.04 18.93 -43.93
N THR A 121 15.14 19.05 -43.20
CA THR A 121 16.51 18.79 -43.68
C THR A 121 17.35 18.32 -42.49
#